data_AF-A0A660ML92-F1
#
_entry.id   AF-A0A660ML92-F1
#
_cell.length_a   1.000
_cell.length_b   1.000
_cell.length_c   1.000
_cell.angle_alpha   90.00
_cell.angle_beta   90.00
_cell.angle_gamma   90.00
#
_symmetry.space_group_name_H-M   'P 1'
#
loop_
_entity.id
_entity.type
_entity.pdbx_description
1 polymer ?
#
loop_
_entity_poly.entity_id
_entity_poly.type
_entity_poly.pdbx_seq_one_letter_code
_entity_poly.pdbx_strand_id
1 'polypeptide(L)' 'MPRYQLDSIRCHAFGQYPITIRRQDGHIITTTALVVHHPQSRIDTVNFSTDAIGTTIMQDYLDCKTLVATIMAFHRAQKL' A
#
# COMPACT_ATOMS: atom_id res chain seq x y z
N MET A 1 9.10 9.60 -14.93
CA MET A 1 9.46 9.29 -13.52
C MET A 1 8.17 9.09 -12.74
N PRO A 2 8.07 8.10 -11.83
CA PRO A 2 6.86 7.93 -11.03
C PRO A 2 6.64 9.18 -10.16
N ARG A 3 5.47 9.79 -10.29
CA ARG A 3 5.14 11.05 -9.61
C ARG A 3 5.00 10.88 -8.10
N TYR A 4 4.76 9.66 -7.65
CA TYR A 4 4.58 9.28 -6.27
C TYR A 4 5.52 8.12 -5.92
N GLN A 5 6.07 8.17 -4.72
CA GLN A 5 6.94 7.14 -4.17
C GLN A 5 6.43 6.71 -2.79
N LEU A 6 6.55 5.43 -2.49
CA LEU A 6 6.29 4.92 -1.16
C LEU A 6 7.43 5.40 -0.25
N ASP A 7 7.08 6.19 0.76
CA ASP A 7 8.00 6.83 1.69
C ASP A 7 8.20 5.97 2.95
N SER A 8 7.11 5.36 3.45
CA SER A 8 7.20 4.42 4.56
C SER A 8 6.06 3.41 4.59
N ILE A 9 6.34 2.24 5.18
CA ILE A 9 5.36 1.24 5.63
C ILE A 9 5.67 0.98 7.11
N ARG A 10 4.65 1.02 7.96
CA ARG A 10 4.77 0.75 9.40
C ARG A 10 3.91 -0.45 9.80
N CYS A 11 4.36 -1.20 10.80
CA CYS A 11 3.57 -2.26 11.42
C CYS A 11 2.77 -1.67 12.58
N HIS A 12 1.45 -1.54 12.42
CA HIS A 12 0.56 -1.16 13.52
C HIS A 12 -0.11 -2.40 14.13
N ALA A 13 -0.70 -3.23 13.27
CA ALA A 13 -1.20 -4.55 13.60
C ALA A 13 -0.91 -5.50 12.43
N PHE A 14 -0.84 -6.79 12.68
CA PHE A 14 -0.64 -7.76 11.61
C PHE A 14 -1.78 -7.68 10.59
N GLY A 15 -1.43 -7.45 9.31
CA GLY A 15 -2.40 -7.21 8.23
C GLY A 15 -2.92 -5.76 8.13
N GLN A 16 -2.52 -4.85 9.01
CA GLN A 16 -2.88 -3.42 8.95
C GLN A 16 -1.62 -2.55 9.00
N TYR A 17 -1.30 -1.95 7.86
CA TYR A 17 -0.04 -1.26 7.65
C TYR A 17 -0.27 0.20 7.28
N PRO A 18 -0.08 1.14 8.22
CA PRO A 18 -0.01 2.56 7.88
C PRO A 18 1.12 2.78 6.88
N ILE A 19 0.78 3.38 5.74
CA ILE A 19 1.73 3.74 4.70
C ILE A 19 1.71 5.24 4.44
N THR A 20 2.84 5.76 3.99
CA THR A 20 2.99 7.15 3.56
C THR A 20 3.52 7.16 2.15
N ILE A 21 2.86 7.90 1.27
CA ILE A 21 3.25 8.07 -0.13
C ILE A 21 3.55 9.54 -0.35
N ARG A 22 4.69 9.84 -0.96
CA ARG A 22 5.15 11.21 -1.22
C ARG A 22 5.17 11.47 -2.72
N ARG A 23 4.56 12.57 -3.14
CA ARG A 23 4.64 13.10 -4.49
C ARG A 23 5.93 13.89 -4.69
N GLN A 24 6.42 13.99 -5.92
CA GLN A 24 7.63 14.75 -6.25
C GLN A 24 7.57 16.25 -5.88
N ASP A 25 6.39 16.84 -5.81
CA ASP A 25 6.18 18.24 -5.38
C ASP A 25 6.09 18.41 -3.86
N GLY A 26 6.29 17.34 -3.09
CA GLY A 26 6.22 17.33 -1.63
C GLY A 26 4.84 17.02 -1.05
N HIS A 27 3.80 16.83 -1.87
CA HIS A 27 2.48 16.42 -1.36
C HIS A 27 2.56 15.03 -0.70
N ILE A 28 2.02 14.90 0.52
CA ILE A 28 2.05 13.66 1.30
C ILE A 28 0.64 13.07 1.41
N ILE A 29 0.54 11.77 1.16
CA ILE A 29 -0.68 10.99 1.35
C ILE A 29 -0.40 9.93 2.39
N THR A 30 -1.19 9.92 3.46
CA THR A 30 -1.16 8.90 4.52
C THR A 30 -2.43 8.08 4.48
N THR A 31 -2.30 6.78 4.63
CA THR A 31 -3.43 5.83 4.57
C THR A 31 -3.02 4.50 5.21
N THR A 32 -3.95 3.55 5.29
CA THR A 32 -3.67 2.20 5.78
C THR A 32 -3.87 1.19 4.67
N ALA A 33 -2.83 0.40 4.40
CA ALA A 33 -2.94 -0.81 3.61
C ALA A 33 -3.44 -1.96 4.48
N LEU A 34 -4.48 -2.64 4.01
CA LEU A 34 -5.13 -3.76 4.67
C LEU A 34 -4.85 -5.01 3.85
N VAL A 35 -4.12 -5.96 4.41
CA VAL A 35 -3.93 -7.28 3.79
C VAL A 35 -5.10 -8.17 4.20
N VAL A 36 -5.96 -8.50 3.24
CA VAL A 36 -7.15 -9.32 3.46
C VAL A 36 -6.87 -10.72 2.94
N HIS A 37 -6.99 -11.71 3.82
CA HIS A 37 -6.91 -13.11 3.43
C HIS A 37 -8.28 -13.59 2.94
N HIS A 38 -8.36 -14.06 1.70
CA HIS A 38 -9.55 -14.71 1.20
C HIS A 38 -9.46 -16.24 1.43
N PRO A 39 -10.16 -16.81 2.43
CA PRO A 39 -9.98 -18.21 2.82
C PRO A 39 -10.35 -19.21 1.73
N GLN A 40 -11.22 -18.82 0.79
CA GLN A 40 -11.68 -19.68 -0.30
C GLN A 40 -10.67 -19.77 -1.45
N SER A 41 -9.95 -18.69 -1.74
CA SER A 41 -9.00 -18.62 -2.87
C SER A 41 -7.55 -18.75 -2.43
N ARG A 42 -7.25 -18.69 -1.12
CA ARG A 42 -5.89 -18.61 -0.57
C ARG A 42 -5.08 -17.43 -1.16
N ILE A 43 -5.76 -16.42 -1.66
CA ILE A 43 -5.15 -15.22 -2.21
C ILE A 43 -5.23 -14.13 -1.14
N ASP A 44 -4.08 -13.55 -0.83
CA ASP A 44 -4.00 -12.32 -0.06
C ASP A 44 -4.17 -11.14 -1.02
N THR A 45 -5.10 -10.24 -0.70
CA THR A 45 -5.32 -9.00 -1.44
C THR A 45 -4.93 -7.80 -0.58
N VAL A 46 -4.61 -6.68 -1.21
CA VAL A 46 -4.30 -5.42 -0.52
C VAL A 46 -5.40 -4.42 -0.83
N ASN A 47 -6.10 -3.99 0.22
CA ASN A 47 -7.05 -2.89 0.18
C ASN A 47 -6.43 -1.64 0.80
N PHE A 48 -6.93 -0.47 0.46
CA PHE A 48 -6.51 0.79 1.06
C PHE A 48 -7.70 1.46 1.76
N SER A 49 -7.49 2.00 2.95
CA SER A 49 -8.55 2.57 3.78
C SER A 49 -9.04 3.95 3.31
N THR A 50 -8.51 4.49 2.22
CA THR A 50 -8.81 5.84 1.74
C THR A 50 -8.94 5.88 0.22
N ASP A 51 -9.99 6.52 -0.29
CA ASP A 51 -10.22 6.72 -1.72
C ASP A 51 -9.12 7.57 -2.37
N ALA A 52 -8.44 8.42 -1.59
CA ALA A 52 -7.33 9.25 -2.06
C ALA A 52 -6.23 8.43 -2.76
N ILE A 53 -5.93 7.21 -2.28
CA ILE A 53 -4.99 6.31 -2.97
C ILE A 53 -5.56 5.83 -4.30
N GLY A 54 -6.83 5.45 -4.35
CA GLY A 54 -7.47 5.02 -5.59
C GLY A 54 -7.40 6.12 -6.64
N THR A 55 -7.69 7.37 -6.24
CA THR A 55 -7.52 8.56 -7.07
C THR A 55 -6.07 8.73 -7.52
N THR A 56 -5.06 8.60 -6.64
CA THR A 56 -3.64 8.69 -7.01
C THR A 56 -3.20 7.59 -7.97
N ILE A 57 -3.65 6.36 -7.77
CA ILE A 57 -3.36 5.23 -8.67
C ILE A 57 -3.97 5.48 -10.05
N MET A 58 -5.22 5.94 -10.09
CA MET A 58 -5.96 6.19 -11.35
C MET A 58 -5.49 7.44 -12.10
N GLN A 59 -5.16 8.52 -11.39
CA GLN A 59 -4.85 9.82 -11.99
C GLN A 59 -3.36 10.04 -12.25
N ASP A 60 -2.46 9.41 -11.49
CA ASP A 60 -1.06 9.85 -11.40
C ASP A 60 0.00 8.74 -11.58
N TYR A 61 -0.38 7.57 -12.11
CA TYR A 61 0.54 6.50 -12.50
C TYR A 61 1.47 6.03 -11.35
N LEU A 62 0.95 5.92 -10.13
CA LEU A 62 1.62 5.10 -9.13
C LEU A 62 1.61 3.65 -9.62
N ASP A 63 2.78 3.01 -9.70
CA ASP A 63 2.87 1.60 -10.08
C ASP A 63 2.21 0.74 -8.98
N CYS A 64 0.91 0.50 -9.15
CA CYS A 64 0.09 -0.23 -8.21
C CYS A 64 0.61 -1.65 -8.00
N LYS A 65 1.16 -2.29 -9.06
CA LYS A 65 1.73 -3.63 -8.94
C LYS A 65 2.95 -3.63 -8.02
N THR A 66 3.86 -2.67 -8.22
CA THR A 66 5.04 -2.51 -7.35
C THR A 66 4.64 -2.16 -5.91
N LEU A 67 3.65 -1.27 -5.72
CA LEU A 67 3.16 -0.91 -4.38
C LEU A 67 2.60 -2.14 -3.64
N VAL A 68 1.70 -2.88 -4.29
CA VAL A 68 1.08 -4.09 -3.72
C VAL A 68 2.14 -5.15 -3.42
N ALA A 69 3.08 -5.38 -4.34
CA ALA A 69 4.18 -6.32 -4.13
C ALA A 69 5.04 -5.95 -2.91
N THR A 70 5.33 -4.66 -2.73
CA THR A 70 6.10 -4.15 -1.59
C THR A 70 5.37 -4.37 -0.26
N ILE A 71 4.07 -4.07 -0.21
CA ILE A 71 3.23 -4.29 0.99
C ILE A 71 3.15 -5.79 1.32
N MET A 72 2.99 -6.65 0.33
CA MET A 72 2.94 -8.10 0.52
C MET A 72 4.28 -8.69 0.98
N ALA A 73 5.41 -8.18 0.46
CA ALA A 73 6.74 -8.56 0.93
C ALA A 73 6.93 -8.17 2.39
N PHE A 74 6.55 -6.95 2.77
CA PHE A 74 6.56 -6.50 4.16
C PHE A 74 5.69 -7.38 5.06
N HIS A 75 4.45 -7.67 4.65
CA HIS A 75 3.53 -8.55 5.38
C HIS A 75 4.13 -9.92 5.67
N ARG A 76 4.75 -10.55 4.67
CA ARG A 76 5.39 -11.86 4.82
C ARG A 76 6.59 -11.84 5.76
N ALA A 77 7.37 -10.75 5.75
CA ALA A 77 8.49 -10.59 6.67
C ALA A 77 8.06 -10.46 8.14
N GLN A 78 6.83 -10.01 8.41
CA GLN A 78 6.26 -9.92 9.76
C GLN A 78 5.67 -11.24 10.29
N LYS A 79 5.59 -12.31 9.47
CA LYS A 79 5.13 -13.65 9.90
C LYS A 79 6.23 -14.49 10.57
N LEU A 80 7.48 -14.01 10.57
CA LEU A 80 8.62 -14.62 11.26
C LEU A 80 8.60 -14.24 12.74
#